data_AF-K3WLE7-F1
#
_entry.id   AF-K3WLE7-F1
#
_cell.length_a   1.000
_cell.length_b   1.000
_cell.length_c   1.000
_cell.angle_alpha   90.00
_cell.angle_beta   90.00
_cell.angle_gamma   90.00
#
_symmetry.space_group_name_H-M   'P 1'
#
loop_
_entity.id
_entity.type
_entity.pdbx_description
1 polymer ?
#
loop_
_entity_poly.entity_id
_entity_poly.type
_entity_poly.pdbx_seq_one_letter_code
_entity_poly.pdbx_strand_id
1 'polypeptide(L)'
;MPRWSSPAGTVALSVALWCALLSPTAVAHTWIDCIDTDRSVVYDNARNWIFGGAAGNGLCEGYMKNYPGRGDPDINTKMTFKILMADVAKGAPVCTSEPAVYGDLSWRKRIQVAPGKTFYYAYLENGHITKDKAGRGTFYGVYWTGQPETELTLTTELTDARLVDGKLHDFDDKNCGQTFEDGDFDGTIKSGRAGNDFSCVGEVTVPVGTKPGVYNMVWFWRFYNEDGGNSDIMTTGGHFGGAAWR
;
A
#
# COMPACT_ATOMS: atom_id res chain seq x y z
N MET A 1 23.10 -75.62 -32.65
CA MET A 1 23.97 -74.43 -32.54
C MET A 1 23.09 -73.22 -32.28
N PRO A 2 23.01 -72.69 -31.06
CA PRO A 2 22.25 -71.48 -30.78
C PRO A 2 23.13 -70.25 -31.06
N ARG A 3 22.67 -69.35 -31.93
CA ARG A 3 23.24 -68.01 -32.09
C ARG A 3 22.67 -67.12 -30.99
N TRP A 4 23.58 -66.54 -30.20
CA TRP A 4 23.31 -65.41 -29.33
C TRP A 4 23.15 -64.15 -30.18
N SER A 5 22.11 -63.37 -29.91
CA SER A 5 22.03 -61.97 -30.31
C SER A 5 21.27 -61.21 -29.23
N SER A 6 22.03 -60.46 -28.43
CA SER A 6 21.50 -59.41 -27.55
C SER A 6 21.13 -58.18 -28.38
N PRO A 7 20.05 -57.47 -28.00
CA PRO A 7 20.00 -56.01 -28.07
C PRO A 7 20.13 -55.49 -26.62
N ALA A 8 21.20 -54.76 -26.26
CA ALA A 8 21.27 -53.29 -26.38
C ALA A 8 19.90 -52.67 -25.99
N GLY A 9 19.68 -52.36 -24.71
CA GLY A 9 20.31 -51.23 -24.06
C GLY A 9 19.31 -50.07 -24.05
N THR A 10 18.35 -50.12 -23.13
CA THR A 10 17.34 -49.09 -22.93
C THR A 10 18.02 -47.83 -22.40
N VAL A 11 18.26 -46.84 -23.25
CA VAL A 11 18.53 -45.47 -22.81
C VAL A 11 17.18 -44.79 -22.64
N ALA A 12 16.61 -44.88 -21.45
CA ALA A 12 15.50 -44.02 -21.08
C ALA A 12 16.08 -42.61 -20.85
N LEU A 13 15.82 -41.70 -21.78
CA LEU A 13 16.03 -40.26 -21.59
C LEU A 13 15.17 -39.83 -20.39
N SER A 14 15.81 -39.50 -19.28
CA SER A 14 15.21 -38.76 -18.19
C SER A 14 14.94 -37.33 -18.67
N VAL A 15 13.71 -37.08 -19.13
CA VAL A 15 13.19 -35.72 -19.29
C VAL A 15 12.98 -35.17 -17.89
N ALA A 16 14.00 -34.48 -17.37
CA ALA A 16 13.84 -33.63 -16.21
C ALA A 16 12.90 -32.49 -16.59
N LEU A 17 11.63 -32.63 -16.23
CA LEU A 17 10.64 -31.58 -16.32
C LEU A 17 11.03 -30.51 -15.30
N TRP A 18 11.77 -29.50 -15.75
CA TRP A 18 11.94 -28.24 -15.02
C TRP A 18 10.57 -27.56 -14.99
N CYS A 19 9.72 -27.94 -14.04
CA CYS A 19 8.67 -27.06 -13.57
C CYS A 19 9.40 -25.87 -12.94
N ALA A 20 9.60 -24.82 -13.74
CA ALA A 20 9.88 -23.51 -13.22
C ALA A 20 8.75 -23.21 -12.23
N LEU A 21 9.06 -23.30 -10.94
CA LEU A 21 8.30 -22.67 -9.89
C LEU A 21 8.38 -21.17 -10.16
N LEU A 22 7.57 -20.69 -11.09
CA LEU A 22 7.10 -19.33 -11.08
C LEU A 22 6.23 -19.25 -9.84
N SER A 23 6.86 -19.02 -8.68
CA SER A 23 6.15 -18.45 -7.55
C SER A 23 5.48 -17.20 -8.11
N PRO A 24 4.14 -17.09 -8.15
CA PRO A 24 3.53 -15.79 -8.33
C PRO A 24 4.01 -14.98 -7.12
N THR A 25 5.02 -14.12 -7.34
CA THR A 25 5.32 -13.08 -6.38
C THR A 25 4.09 -12.19 -6.42
N ALA A 26 3.26 -12.27 -5.38
CA ALA A 26 2.26 -11.25 -5.16
C ALA A 26 3.04 -9.94 -4.95
N VAL A 27 3.13 -9.13 -6.01
CA VAL A 27 3.70 -7.78 -6.01
C VAL A 27 2.64 -6.89 -5.36
N ALA A 28 2.43 -7.10 -4.07
CA ALA A 28 1.39 -6.43 -3.33
C ALA A 28 2.02 -5.15 -2.72
N HIS A 29 1.58 -4.03 -3.29
CA HIS A 29 2.08 -2.67 -3.09
C HIS A 29 0.85 -1.82 -2.76
N THR A 30 0.85 -1.15 -1.62
CA THR A 30 -0.22 -0.25 -1.19
C THR A 30 0.41 1.12 -0.89
N TRP A 31 -0.31 2.19 -1.20
CA TRP A 31 0.09 3.59 -1.02
C TRP A 31 -1.15 4.46 -0.99
N ILE A 32 -0.98 5.74 -0.65
CA ILE A 32 -2.09 6.70 -0.63
C ILE A 32 -2.27 7.30 -2.03
N ASP A 33 -3.46 7.14 -2.61
CA ASP A 33 -3.81 7.64 -3.95
C ASP A 33 -4.49 8.99 -3.95
N CYS A 34 -5.32 9.26 -2.95
CA CYS A 34 -6.19 10.41 -2.89
C CYS A 34 -6.27 10.90 -1.46
N ILE A 35 -6.12 12.21 -1.25
CA ILE A 35 -6.37 12.86 0.05
C ILE A 35 -7.38 13.98 -0.14
N ASP A 36 -8.38 14.03 0.74
CA ASP A 36 -9.45 15.02 0.65
C ASP A 36 -10.04 15.39 2.02
N THR A 37 -10.63 16.57 2.14
CA THR A 37 -11.44 16.93 3.32
C THR A 37 -12.85 16.36 3.25
N ASP A 38 -13.31 15.93 2.07
CA ASP A 38 -14.58 15.26 1.86
C ASP A 38 -14.41 13.75 1.66
N ARG A 39 -14.92 12.97 2.63
CA ARG A 39 -14.90 11.49 2.57
C ARG A 39 -15.56 10.95 1.29
N SER A 40 -16.56 11.62 0.75
CA SER A 40 -17.25 11.16 -0.46
C SER A 40 -16.35 11.21 -1.69
N VAL A 41 -15.38 12.13 -1.76
CA VAL A 41 -14.36 12.17 -2.82
C VAL A 41 -13.43 10.96 -2.72
N VAL A 42 -13.04 10.63 -1.49
CA VAL A 42 -12.13 9.52 -1.17
C VAL A 42 -12.80 8.16 -1.34
N TYR A 43 -14.11 8.03 -1.14
CA TYR A 43 -14.81 6.74 -1.11
C TYR A 43 -15.91 6.60 -2.16
N ASP A 44 -16.96 7.43 -2.09
CA ASP A 44 -18.14 7.27 -2.97
C ASP A 44 -17.82 7.59 -4.44
N ASN A 45 -16.92 8.53 -4.67
CA ASN A 45 -16.45 8.94 -5.99
C ASN A 45 -15.11 8.28 -6.38
N ALA A 46 -14.68 7.26 -5.63
CA ALA A 46 -13.37 6.64 -5.80
C ALA A 46 -13.12 6.12 -7.21
N ARG A 47 -14.15 5.55 -7.83
CA ARG A 47 -14.12 5.06 -9.23
C ARG A 47 -13.52 6.07 -10.21
N ASN A 48 -13.80 7.37 -10.04
CA ASN A 48 -13.34 8.41 -10.96
C ASN A 48 -11.82 8.59 -10.95
N TRP A 49 -11.18 8.52 -9.78
CA TRP A 49 -9.72 8.64 -9.71
C TRP A 49 -8.99 7.29 -9.77
N ILE A 50 -9.65 6.17 -9.39
CA ILE A 50 -9.08 4.82 -9.56
C ILE A 50 -8.98 4.46 -11.05
N PHE A 51 -10.07 4.63 -11.80
CA PHE A 51 -10.19 4.14 -13.19
C PHE A 51 -10.22 5.23 -14.25
N GLY A 52 -10.22 6.51 -13.86
CA GLY A 52 -10.22 7.63 -14.81
C GLY A 52 -8.89 7.83 -15.57
N GLY A 53 -7.84 7.07 -15.23
CA GLY A 53 -6.51 7.25 -15.81
C GLY A 53 -6.01 8.69 -15.62
N ALA A 54 -5.60 9.34 -16.71
CA ALA A 54 -5.17 10.74 -16.66
C ALA A 54 -6.30 11.71 -16.29
N ALA A 55 -7.57 11.38 -16.57
CA ALA A 55 -8.71 12.22 -16.19
C ALA A 55 -9.00 12.18 -14.67
N GLY A 56 -8.45 11.20 -13.96
CA GLY A 56 -8.52 11.14 -12.49
C GLY A 56 -7.59 12.13 -11.78
N ASN A 57 -6.64 12.72 -12.50
CA ASN A 57 -5.66 13.64 -11.95
C ASN A 57 -6.32 14.97 -11.53
N GLY A 58 -6.08 15.40 -10.30
CA GLY A 58 -6.63 16.64 -9.75
C GLY A 58 -8.03 16.53 -9.15
N LEU A 59 -8.64 15.33 -9.16
CA LEU A 59 -9.95 15.10 -8.53
C LEU A 59 -9.91 15.14 -6.99
N CYS A 60 -8.73 14.99 -6.39
CA CYS A 60 -8.53 15.05 -4.95
C CYS A 60 -7.91 16.39 -4.52
N GLU A 61 -8.19 16.82 -3.30
CA GLU A 61 -7.60 18.03 -2.73
C GLU A 61 -6.10 17.91 -2.41
N GLY A 62 -5.57 16.70 -2.30
CA GLY A 62 -4.15 16.46 -2.09
C GLY A 62 -3.66 15.09 -2.56
N TYR A 63 -2.33 14.99 -2.73
CA TYR A 63 -1.64 13.81 -3.21
C TYR A 63 -0.32 13.58 -2.46
N MET A 64 0.15 12.34 -2.47
CA MET A 64 1.50 12.00 -2.00
C MET A 64 2.58 12.77 -2.77
N LYS A 65 3.74 12.93 -2.14
CA LYS A 65 4.91 13.50 -2.80
C LYS A 65 5.24 12.66 -4.04
N ASN A 66 5.55 13.33 -5.15
CA ASN A 66 5.92 12.68 -6.41
C ASN A 66 4.85 11.73 -6.98
N TYR A 67 3.60 11.82 -6.53
CA TYR A 67 2.51 10.98 -7.04
C TYR A 67 2.42 11.09 -8.58
N PRO A 68 2.56 9.98 -9.32
CA PRO A 68 2.62 10.02 -10.78
C PRO A 68 1.23 10.08 -11.43
N GLY A 69 0.16 9.81 -10.67
CA GLY A 69 -1.19 9.65 -11.20
C GLY A 69 -1.47 8.22 -11.64
N ARG A 70 -2.74 7.80 -11.60
CA ARG A 70 -3.19 6.44 -11.96
C ARG A 70 -3.03 6.09 -13.45
N GLY A 71 -2.70 7.08 -14.29
CA GLY A 71 -2.30 6.84 -15.68
C GLY A 71 -0.88 6.28 -15.85
N ASP A 72 -0.06 6.26 -14.79
CA ASP A 72 1.31 5.73 -14.84
C ASP A 72 1.32 4.21 -14.61
N PRO A 73 1.86 3.39 -15.54
CA PRO A 73 1.87 1.93 -15.40
C PRO A 73 2.77 1.44 -14.26
N ASP A 74 3.75 2.25 -13.84
CA ASP A 74 4.71 1.91 -12.79
C ASP A 74 4.35 2.52 -11.43
N ILE A 75 3.12 3.03 -11.26
CA ILE A 75 2.68 3.69 -10.02
C ILE A 75 2.96 2.82 -8.77
N ASN A 76 2.75 1.50 -8.86
CA ASN A 76 3.03 0.56 -7.77
C ASN A 76 4.48 0.64 -7.29
N THR A 77 5.42 0.59 -8.23
CA THR A 77 6.86 0.58 -7.93
C THR A 77 7.35 1.96 -7.51
N LYS A 78 6.76 3.03 -8.05
CA LYS A 78 7.14 4.42 -7.75
C LYS A 78 6.63 4.91 -6.39
N MET A 79 5.49 4.39 -5.91
CA MET A 79 4.81 4.91 -4.73
C MET A 79 4.94 4.06 -3.47
N THR A 80 5.50 2.86 -3.57
CA THR A 80 5.71 1.99 -2.41
C THR A 80 7.19 1.84 -2.11
N PHE A 81 7.56 2.01 -0.83
CA PHE A 81 8.93 1.91 -0.37
C PHE A 81 9.09 0.78 0.65
N LYS A 82 9.59 -0.37 0.20
CA LYS A 82 9.72 -1.60 1.00
C LYS A 82 10.83 -1.49 2.05
N ILE A 83 10.51 -1.81 3.30
CA ILE A 83 11.46 -1.90 4.42
C ILE A 83 11.34 -3.29 5.05
N LEU A 84 12.47 -3.93 5.36
CA LEU A 84 12.46 -5.24 6.00
C LEU A 84 12.28 -5.07 7.51
N MET A 85 11.55 -5.99 8.15
CA MET A 85 11.34 -5.97 9.62
C MET A 85 12.65 -5.84 10.40
N ALA A 86 13.69 -6.55 9.98
CA ALA A 86 15.01 -6.49 10.62
C ALA A 86 15.70 -5.12 10.50
N ASP A 87 15.30 -4.28 9.54
CA ASP A 87 15.88 -2.97 9.28
C ASP A 87 15.06 -1.83 9.89
N VAL A 88 13.78 -2.07 10.22
CA VAL A 88 12.96 -1.14 11.01
C VAL A 88 13.64 -0.84 12.36
N ALA A 89 14.07 -1.89 13.07
CA ALA A 89 14.76 -1.73 14.36
C ALA A 89 16.15 -1.07 14.24
N LYS A 90 16.74 -1.05 13.04
CA LYS A 90 18.05 -0.44 12.77
C LYS A 90 17.96 1.02 12.32
N GLY A 91 16.76 1.56 12.16
CA GLY A 91 16.59 2.92 11.66
C GLY A 91 16.78 3.02 10.15
N ALA A 92 16.14 2.15 9.37
CA ALA A 92 16.03 2.34 7.92
C ALA A 92 15.38 3.69 7.58
N PRO A 93 15.74 4.34 6.46
CA PRO A 93 15.07 5.54 5.98
C PRO A 93 13.56 5.33 5.81
N VAL A 94 12.72 6.30 6.17
CA VAL A 94 11.24 6.21 5.98
C VAL A 94 10.77 6.73 4.62
N CYS A 95 11.67 7.37 3.87
CA CYS A 95 11.42 8.02 2.60
C CYS A 95 12.53 7.70 1.60
N THR A 96 12.20 7.76 0.31
CA THR A 96 13.22 7.99 -0.73
C THR A 96 13.84 9.38 -0.57
N SER A 97 15.11 9.52 -0.95
CA SER A 97 15.86 10.78 -0.96
C SER A 97 15.42 11.75 -2.07
N GLU A 98 14.50 11.32 -2.94
CA GLU A 98 13.99 12.14 -4.02
C GLU A 98 13.34 13.42 -3.48
N PRO A 99 13.64 14.59 -4.08
CA PRO A 99 12.99 15.84 -3.70
C PRO A 99 11.48 15.73 -3.90
N ALA A 100 10.70 16.39 -3.03
CA ALA A 100 9.26 16.45 -3.23
C ALA A 100 8.95 17.45 -4.34
N VAL A 101 8.36 16.94 -5.40
CA VAL A 101 7.87 17.73 -6.51
C VAL A 101 6.35 17.76 -6.42
N TYR A 102 5.80 18.94 -6.16
CA TYR A 102 4.38 19.23 -6.35
C TYR A 102 4.14 20.18 -7.53
N GLY A 103 5.16 20.96 -7.94
CA GLY A 103 5.00 22.06 -8.90
C GLY A 103 4.97 21.68 -10.38
N ASP A 104 5.46 20.51 -10.78
CA ASP A 104 5.63 20.18 -12.21
C ASP A 104 4.32 19.80 -12.91
N LEU A 105 3.27 19.52 -12.15
CA LEU A 105 1.95 19.16 -12.64
C LEU A 105 0.92 20.02 -11.90
N SER A 106 0.16 20.86 -12.61
CA SER A 106 -0.79 21.83 -12.03
C SER A 106 -1.85 21.22 -11.11
N TRP A 107 -2.06 19.91 -11.20
CA TRP A 107 -3.05 19.17 -10.43
C TRP A 107 -2.47 18.52 -9.15
N ARG A 108 -1.15 18.30 -9.07
CA ARG A 108 -0.52 17.61 -7.94
C ARG A 108 -0.22 18.60 -6.83
N LYS A 109 -1.10 18.65 -5.84
CA LYS A 109 -1.06 19.62 -4.74
C LYS A 109 -1.01 18.94 -3.38
N ARG A 110 -0.59 19.70 -2.38
CA ARG A 110 -0.76 19.34 -0.97
C ARG A 110 -2.17 19.70 -0.54
N ILE A 111 -2.78 18.86 0.29
CA ILE A 111 -4.04 19.23 0.94
C ILE A 111 -3.80 20.42 1.89
N GLN A 112 -4.81 21.26 2.06
CA GLN A 112 -4.83 22.33 3.06
C GLN A 112 -5.89 22.00 4.10
N VAL A 113 -5.48 21.84 5.36
CA VAL A 113 -6.39 21.43 6.45
C VAL A 113 -6.18 22.37 7.64
N ALA A 114 -7.28 22.85 8.20
CA ALA A 114 -7.23 23.67 9.42
C ALA A 114 -6.96 22.80 10.67
N PRO A 115 -6.31 23.34 11.72
CA PRO A 115 -6.18 22.63 12.99
C PRO A 115 -7.53 22.19 13.56
N GLY A 116 -7.58 20.99 14.12
CA GLY A 116 -8.81 20.37 14.64
C GLY A 116 -9.76 19.82 13.56
N LYS A 117 -9.38 19.86 12.28
CA LYS A 117 -10.16 19.26 11.20
C LYS A 117 -9.59 17.91 10.80
N THR A 118 -10.51 17.05 10.37
CA THR A 118 -10.22 15.73 9.81
C THR A 118 -10.02 15.85 8.31
N PHE A 119 -9.06 15.09 7.80
CA PHE A 119 -8.99 14.77 6.38
C PHE A 119 -8.97 13.26 6.21
N TYR A 120 -9.36 12.82 5.02
CA TYR A 120 -9.50 11.44 4.62
C TYR A 120 -8.47 11.10 3.57
N TYR A 121 -8.10 9.83 3.49
CA TYR A 121 -7.22 9.35 2.43
C TYR A 121 -7.56 7.94 1.98
N ALA A 122 -7.38 7.72 0.68
CA ALA A 122 -7.66 6.45 0.03
C ALA A 122 -6.37 5.68 -0.17
N TYR A 123 -6.40 4.38 0.11
CA TYR A 123 -5.40 3.43 -0.33
C TYR A 123 -6.09 2.19 -0.90
N LEU A 124 -5.44 1.54 -1.86
CA LEU A 124 -5.91 0.27 -2.39
C LEU A 124 -5.20 -0.88 -1.69
N GLU A 125 -5.97 -1.87 -1.25
CA GLU A 125 -5.44 -3.03 -0.52
C GLU A 125 -4.63 -4.00 -1.40
N ASN A 126 -4.80 -3.95 -2.72
CA ASN A 126 -4.00 -4.70 -3.70
C ASN A 126 -3.91 -6.22 -3.42
N GLY A 127 -4.99 -6.79 -2.88
CA GLY A 127 -5.10 -8.20 -2.50
C GLY A 127 -4.68 -8.54 -1.07
N HIS A 128 -4.12 -7.59 -0.31
CA HIS A 128 -3.66 -7.81 1.06
C HIS A 128 -4.77 -8.06 2.09
N ILE A 129 -6.00 -7.66 1.81
CA ILE A 129 -7.15 -7.88 2.69
C ILE A 129 -8.01 -9.02 2.15
N THR A 130 -8.25 -9.05 0.85
CA THR A 130 -9.24 -9.95 0.25
C THR A 130 -8.67 -11.28 -0.18
N LYS A 131 -7.45 -11.30 -0.75
CA LYS A 131 -6.84 -12.48 -1.36
C LYS A 131 -5.92 -13.21 -0.39
N ASP A 132 -4.79 -12.58 -0.03
CA ASP A 132 -3.77 -13.19 0.83
C ASP A 132 -4.08 -13.01 2.32
N LYS A 133 -4.92 -12.02 2.66
CA LYS A 133 -5.37 -11.68 4.01
C LYS A 133 -4.25 -11.20 4.96
N ALA A 134 -3.05 -10.90 4.46
CA ALA A 134 -1.89 -10.45 5.21
C ALA A 134 -2.10 -9.10 5.93
N GLY A 135 -3.01 -8.26 5.43
CA GLY A 135 -3.38 -6.99 6.07
C GLY A 135 -4.41 -7.12 7.20
N ARG A 136 -5.05 -8.29 7.37
CA ARG A 136 -6.09 -8.45 8.40
C ARG A 136 -5.50 -8.58 9.80
N GLY A 137 -5.96 -7.76 10.73
CA GLY A 137 -5.44 -7.72 12.11
C GLY A 137 -4.11 -6.99 12.24
N THR A 138 -3.74 -6.25 11.19
CA THR A 138 -2.53 -5.43 11.17
C THR A 138 -2.88 -3.95 11.20
N PHE A 139 -1.88 -3.12 11.48
CA PHE A 139 -2.09 -1.70 11.72
C PHE A 139 -1.16 -0.83 10.86
N TYR A 140 -1.60 0.41 10.68
CA TYR A 140 -0.75 1.49 10.20
C TYR A 140 -0.80 2.68 11.17
N GLY A 141 0.17 3.57 11.04
CA GLY A 141 0.16 4.88 11.70
C GLY A 141 0.46 6.00 10.71
N VAL A 142 -0.04 7.20 11.02
CA VAL A 142 0.35 8.45 10.35
C VAL A 142 1.19 9.24 11.32
N TYR A 143 2.46 9.47 10.97
CA TYR A 143 3.46 10.06 11.85
C TYR A 143 3.94 11.40 11.34
N TRP A 144 4.34 12.29 12.24
CA TRP A 144 4.95 13.57 11.89
C TRP A 144 5.85 14.09 13.01
N THR A 145 6.58 15.16 12.74
CA THR A 145 7.37 15.86 13.77
C THR A 145 6.53 16.80 14.64
N GLY A 146 5.32 17.17 14.18
CA GLY A 146 4.50 18.23 14.77
C GLY A 146 5.08 19.63 14.61
N GLN A 147 6.12 19.82 13.78
CA GLN A 147 6.73 21.12 13.49
C GLN A 147 6.73 21.38 11.98
N PRO A 148 6.42 22.62 11.55
CA PRO A 148 6.42 22.96 10.13
C PRO A 148 7.82 22.85 9.52
N GLU A 149 7.90 22.50 8.24
CA GLU A 149 9.13 22.37 7.44
C GLU A 149 10.15 21.35 8.00
N THR A 150 9.69 20.38 8.79
CA THR A 150 10.53 19.29 9.31
C THR A 150 9.95 17.93 8.97
N GLU A 151 10.78 16.90 8.96
CA GLU A 151 10.41 15.55 8.54
C GLU A 151 11.02 14.49 9.45
N LEU A 152 10.33 13.34 9.54
CA LEU A 152 10.90 12.12 10.11
C LEU A 152 11.75 11.46 9.02
N THR A 153 12.93 10.97 9.40
CA THR A 153 13.93 10.45 8.45
C THR A 153 14.16 8.97 8.62
N LEU A 154 14.07 8.43 9.84
CA LEU A 154 14.36 7.04 10.17
C LEU A 154 13.17 6.36 10.84
N THR A 155 13.07 5.06 10.62
CA THR A 155 12.02 4.19 11.19
C THR A 155 12.05 4.14 12.72
N THR A 156 13.20 4.40 13.36
CA THR A 156 13.33 4.52 14.81
C THR A 156 12.65 5.77 15.38
N GLU A 157 12.28 6.74 14.54
CA GLU A 157 11.53 7.93 14.95
C GLU A 157 10.01 7.72 14.94
N LEU A 158 9.52 6.59 14.39
CA LEU A 158 8.10 6.24 14.30
C LEU A 158 7.58 5.70 15.64
N THR A 159 7.44 6.60 16.61
CA THR A 159 6.95 6.29 17.97
C THR A 159 5.52 6.75 18.18
N ASP A 160 4.85 6.25 19.21
CA ASP A 160 3.46 6.64 19.53
C ASP A 160 3.31 8.15 19.76
N ALA A 161 4.33 8.78 20.34
CA ALA A 161 4.37 10.24 20.55
C ALA A 161 4.45 11.04 19.24
N ARG A 162 4.75 10.39 18.11
CA ARG A 162 4.81 11.00 16.79
C ARG A 162 3.58 10.73 15.93
N LEU A 163 2.62 9.93 16.41
CA LEU A 163 1.34 9.74 15.73
C LEU A 163 0.57 11.06 15.68
N VAL A 164 0.05 11.43 14.51
CA VAL A 164 -0.67 12.70 14.30
C VAL A 164 -1.89 12.78 15.21
N ASP A 165 -2.66 11.69 15.30
CA ASP A 165 -3.88 11.59 16.10
C ASP A 165 -3.72 10.68 17.34
N GLY A 166 -2.47 10.32 17.67
CA GLY A 166 -2.14 9.56 18.87
C GLY A 166 -2.53 8.08 18.86
N LYS A 167 -2.93 7.51 17.71
CA LYS A 167 -3.35 6.10 17.61
C LYS A 167 -2.86 5.42 16.34
N LEU A 168 -2.72 4.09 16.44
CA LEU A 168 -2.66 3.23 15.27
C LEU A 168 -4.07 2.96 14.75
N HIS A 169 -4.16 2.61 13.48
CA HIS A 169 -5.42 2.35 12.79
C HIS A 169 -5.37 0.97 12.15
N ASP A 170 -6.50 0.28 12.10
CA ASP A 170 -6.61 -0.99 11.38
C ASP A 170 -6.32 -0.78 9.89
N PHE A 171 -5.46 -1.62 9.32
CA PHE A 171 -5.23 -1.64 7.88
C PHE A 171 -6.46 -2.13 7.11
N ASP A 172 -7.28 -2.99 7.72
CA ASP A 172 -8.52 -3.49 7.15
C ASP A 172 -9.72 -2.73 7.71
N ASP A 173 -10.24 -1.77 6.94
CA ASP A 173 -11.42 -0.96 7.28
C ASP A 173 -12.75 -1.75 7.29
N LYS A 174 -12.68 -3.07 7.04
CA LYS A 174 -13.79 -4.04 6.98
C LYS A 174 -14.78 -3.82 5.84
N ASN A 175 -14.53 -2.87 4.96
CA ASN A 175 -15.48 -2.44 3.94
C ASN A 175 -14.88 -2.49 2.54
N CYS A 176 -13.68 -1.95 2.34
CA CYS A 176 -12.95 -2.05 1.09
C CYS A 176 -12.62 -3.50 0.75
N GLY A 177 -12.44 -3.78 -0.53
CA GLY A 177 -11.95 -5.08 -0.95
C GLY A 177 -11.95 -5.22 -2.46
N GLN A 178 -10.77 -5.38 -3.03
CA GLN A 178 -10.61 -5.67 -4.44
C GLN A 178 -10.85 -7.16 -4.67
N THR A 179 -12.03 -7.48 -5.17
CA THR A 179 -12.36 -8.84 -5.54
C THR A 179 -11.90 -9.09 -6.95
N PHE A 180 -10.83 -9.85 -7.09
CA PHE A 180 -10.52 -10.52 -8.34
C PHE A 180 -11.13 -11.92 -8.27
N GLU A 181 -12.43 -12.04 -8.57
CA GLU A 181 -12.91 -13.25 -9.23
C GLU A 181 -12.93 -12.90 -10.73
N ASP A 182 -12.07 -13.57 -11.51
CA ASP A 182 -12.19 -13.74 -12.96
C ASP A 182 -12.24 -12.51 -13.88
N GLY A 183 -11.48 -11.45 -13.55
CA GLY A 183 -11.34 -10.31 -14.47
C GLY A 183 -12.62 -9.51 -14.69
N ASP A 184 -13.61 -9.71 -13.82
CA ASP A 184 -14.89 -9.04 -13.89
C ASP A 184 -14.93 -7.84 -12.94
N PHE A 185 -15.19 -6.66 -13.50
CA PHE A 185 -15.42 -5.43 -12.73
C PHE A 185 -16.92 -5.21 -12.45
N ASP A 186 -17.80 -6.10 -12.90
CA ASP A 186 -19.26 -5.96 -12.79
C ASP A 186 -19.98 -7.00 -11.90
N GLY A 187 -19.24 -7.96 -11.32
CA GLY A 187 -19.82 -9.04 -10.52
C GLY A 187 -20.08 -8.73 -9.04
N THR A 188 -21.29 -9.05 -8.57
CA THR A 188 -21.68 -9.05 -7.14
C THR A 188 -20.74 -9.92 -6.29
N ILE A 189 -20.28 -9.35 -5.17
CA ILE A 189 -19.16 -9.87 -4.39
C ILE A 189 -19.62 -10.87 -3.32
N LYS A 190 -19.13 -12.11 -3.39
CA LYS A 190 -19.36 -13.13 -2.34
C LYS A 190 -18.64 -12.82 -1.01
N SER A 191 -17.66 -11.91 -1.01
CA SER A 191 -16.91 -11.54 0.20
C SER A 191 -17.68 -10.62 1.15
N GLY A 192 -18.82 -10.05 0.74
CA GLY A 192 -19.58 -9.07 1.51
C GLY A 192 -18.92 -7.67 1.59
N ARG A 193 -17.86 -7.44 0.81
CA ARG A 193 -17.12 -6.16 0.74
C ARG A 193 -17.55 -5.34 -0.48
N ALA A 194 -17.20 -4.05 -0.47
CA ALA A 194 -17.70 -3.06 -1.41
C ALA A 194 -17.21 -3.23 -2.86
N GLY A 195 -15.99 -3.75 -3.09
CA GLY A 195 -15.50 -4.09 -4.43
C GLY A 195 -14.38 -3.24 -5.00
N ASN A 196 -14.08 -3.49 -6.28
CA ASN A 196 -12.96 -2.86 -7.00
C ASN A 196 -13.10 -1.34 -7.14
N ASP A 197 -14.32 -0.82 -7.07
CA ASP A 197 -14.64 0.62 -7.16
C ASP A 197 -14.43 1.38 -5.85
N PHE A 198 -14.18 0.67 -4.75
CA PHE A 198 -14.16 1.24 -3.41
C PHE A 198 -12.81 1.03 -2.76
N SER A 199 -12.11 2.13 -2.52
CA SER A 199 -10.85 2.12 -1.79
C SER A 199 -11.06 1.88 -0.31
N CYS A 200 -9.97 1.47 0.36
CA CYS A 200 -9.89 1.57 1.80
C CYS A 200 -9.74 3.04 2.20
N VAL A 201 -10.31 3.39 3.34
CA VAL A 201 -10.33 4.78 3.82
C VAL A 201 -9.63 4.87 5.16
N GLY A 202 -8.58 5.68 5.21
CA GLY A 202 -8.05 6.19 6.47
C GLY A 202 -8.54 7.61 6.74
N GLU A 203 -8.52 8.00 8.00
CA GLU A 203 -8.84 9.36 8.45
C GLU A 203 -7.85 9.80 9.52
N VAL A 204 -7.48 11.08 9.52
CA VAL A 204 -6.63 11.68 10.53
C VAL A 204 -7.16 13.06 10.87
N THR A 205 -7.19 13.37 12.17
CA THR A 205 -7.54 14.71 12.66
C THR A 205 -6.27 15.48 13.01
N VAL A 206 -6.08 16.64 12.39
CA VAL A 206 -4.96 17.53 12.72
C VAL A 206 -5.13 18.04 14.15
N PRO A 207 -4.13 17.92 15.04
CA PRO A 207 -4.26 18.40 16.41
C PRO A 207 -4.65 19.88 16.52
N VAL A 208 -5.49 20.18 17.51
CA VAL A 208 -5.86 21.57 17.83
C VAL A 208 -4.61 22.35 18.23
N GLY A 209 -4.50 23.61 17.78
CA GLY A 209 -3.36 24.47 18.08
C GLY A 209 -2.13 24.25 17.18
N THR A 210 -2.23 23.34 16.19
CA THR A 210 -1.21 23.22 15.13
C THR A 210 -0.99 24.58 14.46
N LYS A 211 0.27 25.01 14.36
CA LYS A 211 0.62 26.31 13.77
C LYS A 211 0.51 26.26 12.24
N PRO A 212 0.28 27.39 11.55
CA PRO A 212 0.36 27.43 10.09
C PRO A 212 1.74 27.00 9.56
N GLY A 213 1.77 26.23 8.47
CA GLY A 213 2.99 25.80 7.79
C GLY A 213 2.80 24.50 7.00
N VAL A 214 3.85 24.03 6.32
CA VAL A 214 3.85 22.72 5.65
C VAL A 214 4.32 21.64 6.61
N TYR A 215 3.55 20.56 6.72
CA TYR A 215 3.89 19.43 7.59
C TYR A 215 4.11 18.18 6.75
N ASN A 216 5.22 17.51 7.00
CA ASN A 216 5.54 16.23 6.37
C ASN A 216 4.99 15.10 7.24
N MET A 217 4.31 14.15 6.62
CA MET A 217 3.66 13.04 7.31
C MET A 217 4.16 11.70 6.75
N VAL A 218 4.31 10.68 7.57
CA VAL A 218 4.68 9.34 7.11
C VAL A 218 3.53 8.40 7.37
N TRP A 219 2.98 7.79 6.33
CA TRP A 219 2.03 6.68 6.46
C TRP A 219 2.83 5.37 6.47
N PHE A 220 2.88 4.71 7.62
CA PHE A 220 3.68 3.51 7.80
C PHE A 220 2.79 2.36 8.23
N TRP A 221 2.75 1.28 7.44
CA TRP A 221 1.99 0.07 7.74
C TRP A 221 2.93 -1.11 7.92
N ARG A 222 2.46 -2.11 8.68
CA ARG A 222 3.23 -3.32 9.01
C ARG A 222 2.36 -4.54 8.70
N PHE A 223 2.79 -5.45 7.84
CA PHE A 223 2.11 -6.75 7.63
C PHE A 223 2.80 -7.87 8.39
N TYR A 224 3.00 -7.69 9.70
CA TYR A 224 3.44 -8.76 10.58
C TYR A 224 2.63 -8.72 11.86
N ASN A 225 2.11 -9.87 12.28
CA ASN A 225 1.41 -10.00 13.55
C ASN A 225 2.46 -10.07 14.67
N GLU A 226 2.47 -9.08 15.56
CA GLU A 226 3.40 -9.02 16.69
C GLU A 226 3.24 -10.23 17.64
N ASP A 227 2.06 -10.86 17.65
CA ASP A 227 1.73 -11.99 18.53
C ASP A 227 1.90 -13.40 17.90
N GLY A 228 2.32 -13.51 16.63
CA GLY A 228 2.25 -14.78 15.89
C GLY A 228 0.82 -15.37 15.81
N GLY A 229 -0.19 -14.57 16.16
CA GLY A 229 -1.53 -15.01 16.59
C GLY A 229 -2.51 -15.35 15.47
N ASN A 230 -2.03 -15.61 14.26
CA ASN A 230 -2.92 -16.12 13.23
C ASN A 230 -2.18 -17.12 12.33
N SER A 231 -2.25 -18.39 12.74
CA SER A 231 -1.69 -19.54 12.00
C SER A 231 -2.29 -19.71 10.60
N ASP A 232 -3.41 -19.05 10.31
CA ASP A 232 -4.08 -19.07 9.01
C ASP A 232 -3.59 -17.96 8.06
N ILE A 233 -2.73 -17.06 8.54
CA ILE A 233 -2.03 -16.10 7.68
C ILE A 233 -0.80 -16.80 7.15
N MET A 234 -0.83 -17.22 5.88
CA MET A 234 0.38 -17.53 5.14
C MET A 234 1.17 -16.22 4.95
N THR A 235 1.91 -15.80 5.98
CA THR A 235 3.02 -14.88 5.78
C THR A 235 4.09 -15.68 5.04
N THR A 236 3.97 -15.79 3.72
CA THR A 236 5.08 -16.24 2.88
C THR A 236 6.25 -15.34 3.24
N GLY A 237 7.35 -15.92 3.72
CA GLY A 237 8.48 -15.16 4.28
C GLY A 237 8.82 -13.88 3.50
N GLY A 238 8.67 -12.74 4.18
CA GLY A 238 9.01 -11.38 3.76
C GLY A 238 7.83 -10.56 3.18
N HIS A 239 7.73 -9.23 3.25
CA HIS A 239 8.47 -8.10 3.86
C HIS A 239 7.74 -6.83 3.32
N PHE A 240 7.36 -5.82 4.12
CA PHE A 240 6.53 -4.70 3.62
C PHE A 240 6.84 -3.32 4.21
N GLY A 241 6.56 -2.29 3.38
CA GLY A 241 7.12 -0.96 3.40
C GLY A 241 6.27 0.17 3.98
N GLY A 242 6.84 1.38 3.98
CA GLY A 242 6.17 2.63 4.32
C GLY A 242 5.94 3.50 3.08
N ALA A 243 5.06 4.48 3.18
CA ALA A 243 4.83 5.49 2.15
C ALA A 243 4.76 6.86 2.83
N ALA A 244 5.59 7.78 2.38
CA ALA A 244 5.69 9.09 3.01
C ALA A 244 4.99 10.17 2.21
N TRP A 245 4.26 11.01 2.94
CA TRP A 245 3.73 12.30 2.55
C TRP A 245 4.76 13.41 2.85
N ARG A 246 4.98 14.31 1.89
CA ARG A 246 5.86 15.49 2.05
C ARG A 246 5.19 16.74 1.46
#